data_AF-A0A6D0ILQ5-F1
#
_entry.id   AF-A0A6D0ILQ5-F1
#
_cell.length_a   1.000
_cell.length_b   1.000
_cell.length_c   1.000
_cell.angle_alpha   90.00
_cell.angle_beta   90.00
_cell.angle_gamma   90.00
#
_symmetry.space_group_name_H-M   'P 1'
#
loop_
_entity.id
_entity.type
_entity.pdbx_description
1 polymer ?
#
loop_
_entity_poly.entity_id
_entity_poly.type
_entity_poly.pdbx_seq_one_letter_code
_entity_poly.pdbx_strand_id
1 'polypeptide(L)'
;REAELRAQTQPLRKEIARLEKEMEKLNAQLAQAEEKLGDSELYDQSRKAELTACLQQQASAKSGLEECEMAWLEAQEQLEQMLLEGQSN
;
A
#
# COMPACT_ATOMS: atom_id res chain seq x y z
N ARG A 1 12.92 27.67 -13.35
CA ARG A 1 11.61 27.00 -13.55
C ARG A 1 11.66 25.48 -13.52
N GLU A 2 12.25 24.79 -14.52
CA GLU A 2 12.24 23.31 -14.53
C GLU A 2 12.96 22.70 -13.31
N ALA A 3 14.05 23.33 -12.85
CA ALA A 3 14.74 22.95 -11.63
C ALA A 3 13.87 23.16 -10.35
N GLU A 4 13.07 24.23 -10.31
CA GLU A 4 12.17 24.52 -9.18
C GLU A 4 10.97 23.56 -9.17
N LEU A 5 10.40 23.25 -10.34
CA LEU A 5 9.32 22.28 -10.47
C LEU A 5 9.79 20.87 -10.06
N ARG A 6 11.03 20.49 -10.44
CA ARG A 6 11.64 19.24 -9.97
C ARG A 6 11.84 19.23 -8.46
N ALA A 7 12.28 20.35 -7.86
CA ALA A 7 12.42 20.44 -6.42
C ALA A 7 11.07 20.34 -5.69
N GLN A 8 10.03 20.99 -6.24
CA GLN A 8 8.67 20.97 -5.68
C GLN A 8 7.99 19.61 -5.81
N THR A 9 8.22 18.86 -6.89
CA THR A 9 7.64 17.52 -7.11
C THR A 9 8.44 16.39 -6.47
N GLN A 10 9.67 16.64 -6.02
CA GLN A 10 10.52 15.62 -5.40
C GLN A 10 9.90 14.95 -4.15
N PRO A 11 9.25 15.68 -3.22
CA PRO A 11 8.59 15.07 -2.07
C PRO A 11 7.46 14.12 -2.47
N LEU A 12 6.61 14.50 -3.43
CA LEU A 12 5.53 13.65 -3.94
C LEU A 12 6.06 12.38 -4.59
N ARG A 13 7.11 12.49 -5.41
CA ARG A 13 7.75 11.31 -6.02
C ARG A 13 8.34 10.35 -4.99
N LYS A 14 8.89 10.88 -3.89
CA LYS A 14 9.38 10.05 -2.78
C LYS A 14 8.23 9.38 -2.03
N GLU A 15 7.13 10.09 -1.84
CA GLU A 15 5.94 9.58 -1.16
C GLU A 15 5.28 8.47 -1.97
N ILE A 16 5.10 8.67 -3.27
CA ILE A 16 4.62 7.65 -4.22
C ILE A 16 5.47 6.38 -4.13
N ALA A 17 6.80 6.51 -4.22
CA ALA A 17 7.71 5.36 -4.13
C ALA A 17 7.70 4.68 -2.75
N ARG A 18 7.36 5.41 -1.68
CA ARG A 18 7.19 4.87 -0.33
C ARG A 18 5.89 4.06 -0.25
N LEU A 19 4.79 4.61 -0.78
CA LEU A 19 3.48 3.97 -0.82
C LEU A 19 3.51 2.70 -1.67
N GLU A 20 4.19 2.71 -2.81
CA GLU A 20 4.38 1.52 -3.66
C GLU A 20 5.06 0.38 -2.88
N LYS A 21 6.14 0.67 -2.15
CA LYS A 21 6.81 -0.32 -1.30
C LYS A 21 5.95 -0.83 -0.16
N GLU A 22 5.13 0.04 0.44
CA GLU A 22 4.22 -0.40 1.50
C GLU A 22 3.11 -1.30 0.94
N MET A 23 2.56 -0.98 -0.24
CA MET A 23 1.62 -1.84 -0.95
C MET A 23 2.24 -3.22 -1.30
N GLU A 24 3.49 -3.27 -1.77
CA GLU A 24 4.19 -4.54 -2.01
C GLU A 24 4.31 -5.37 -0.73
N LYS A 25 4.67 -4.74 0.39
CA LYS A 25 4.80 -5.40 1.69
C LYS A 25 3.45 -5.90 2.20
N LEU A 26 2.39 -5.10 2.09
CA LEU A 26 1.05 -5.48 2.52
C LEU A 26 0.48 -6.61 1.66
N ASN A 27 0.71 -6.57 0.34
CA ASN A 27 0.37 -7.68 -0.56
C ASN A 27 1.11 -8.97 -0.19
N ALA A 28 2.40 -8.90 0.14
CA ALA A 28 3.14 -10.06 0.60
C ALA A 28 2.61 -10.61 1.94
N GLN A 29 2.23 -9.73 2.88
CA GLN A 29 1.60 -10.13 4.14
C GLN A 29 0.23 -10.76 3.92
N LEU A 30 -0.55 -10.23 2.98
CA LEU A 30 -1.85 -10.75 2.61
C LEU A 30 -1.72 -12.16 2.00
N ALA A 31 -0.81 -12.32 1.02
CA ALA A 31 -0.57 -13.61 0.37
C ALA A 31 -0.13 -14.69 1.38
N GLN A 32 0.76 -14.35 2.33
CA GLN A 32 1.17 -15.28 3.39
C GLN A 32 0.01 -15.67 4.32
N ALA A 33 -0.88 -14.73 4.65
CA ALA A 33 -2.05 -15.03 5.46
C ALA A 33 -3.02 -15.94 4.69
N GLU A 34 -3.24 -15.68 3.40
CA GLU A 34 -4.14 -16.46 2.56
C GLU A 34 -3.62 -17.87 2.26
N GLU A 35 -2.30 -18.02 2.07
CA GLU A 35 -1.66 -19.33 1.95
C GLU A 35 -1.90 -20.19 3.20
N LYS A 36 -1.72 -19.61 4.39
CA LYS A 36 -2.00 -20.29 5.66
C LYS A 36 -3.48 -20.60 5.84
N LEU A 37 -4.38 -19.69 5.48
CA LEU A 37 -5.82 -19.90 5.58
C LEU A 37 -6.34 -21.01 4.65
N GLY A 38 -5.55 -21.37 3.62
CA GLY A 38 -5.79 -22.53 2.76
C GLY A 38 -5.41 -23.88 3.38
N ASP A 39 -4.64 -23.90 4.47
CA ASP A 39 -4.30 -25.12 5.21
C ASP A 39 -5.52 -25.61 6.01
N SER A 40 -6.04 -26.79 5.65
CA SER A 40 -7.20 -27.38 6.32
C SER A 40 -6.92 -27.78 7.77
N GLU A 41 -5.67 -28.06 8.13
CA GLU A 41 -5.27 -28.38 9.50
C GLU A 41 -5.31 -27.15 10.42
N LEU A 42 -5.26 -25.93 9.86
CA LEU A 42 -5.32 -24.68 10.63
C LEU A 42 -6.65 -24.51 11.38
N TYR A 43 -7.69 -25.20 10.93
CA TYR A 43 -9.02 -25.16 11.54
C TYR A 43 -9.20 -26.15 12.70
N ASP A 44 -8.15 -26.90 13.06
CA ASP A 44 -8.14 -27.70 14.28
C ASP A 44 -8.26 -26.82 15.53
N GLN A 45 -8.97 -27.30 16.56
CA GLN A 45 -9.19 -26.56 17.81
C GLN A 45 -7.88 -26.16 18.49
N SER A 46 -6.83 -26.98 18.37
CA SER A 46 -5.49 -26.73 18.90
C SER A 46 -4.79 -25.54 18.23
N ARG A 47 -5.17 -25.19 16.99
CA ARG A 47 -4.57 -24.11 16.18
C ARG A 47 -5.43 -22.85 16.10
N LYS A 48 -6.50 -22.76 16.89
CA LYS A 48 -7.42 -21.60 16.91
C LYS A 48 -6.71 -20.24 17.08
N ALA A 49 -5.65 -20.17 17.89
CA ALA A 49 -4.86 -18.95 18.06
C ALA A 49 -4.15 -18.52 16.76
N GLU A 50 -3.60 -19.49 16.03
CA GLU A 50 -2.94 -19.27 14.75
C GLU A 50 -3.94 -18.87 13.67
N LEU A 51 -5.11 -19.54 13.61
CA LEU A 51 -6.21 -19.16 12.72
C LEU A 51 -6.66 -17.71 12.95
N THR A 52 -6.85 -17.33 14.21
CA THR A 52 -7.25 -15.97 14.60
C THR A 52 -6.21 -14.94 14.15
N ALA A 53 -4.92 -15.24 14.35
CA ALA A 53 -3.83 -14.38 13.92
C ALA A 53 -3.79 -14.21 12.39
N CYS A 54 -4.00 -15.29 11.63
CA CYS A 54 -4.03 -15.23 10.16
C CYS A 54 -5.21 -14.38 9.65
N LEU A 55 -6.40 -14.55 10.22
CA LEU A 55 -7.58 -13.74 9.88
C LEU A 55 -7.35 -12.26 10.19
N GLN A 56 -6.76 -11.95 11.36
CA GLN A 56 -6.46 -10.57 11.74
C GLN A 56 -5.40 -9.95 10.83
N GLN A 57 -4.36 -10.70 10.47
CA GLN A 57 -3.34 -10.26 9.52
C GLN A 57 -3.96 -10.00 8.13
N GLN A 58 -4.82 -10.89 7.64
CA GLN A 58 -5.52 -10.71 6.36
C GLN A 58 -6.38 -9.44 6.36
N ALA A 59 -7.20 -9.23 7.40
CA ALA A 59 -8.06 -8.05 7.51
C ALA A 59 -7.25 -6.75 7.61
N SER A 60 -6.20 -6.74 8.42
CA SER A 60 -5.32 -5.58 8.58
C SER A 60 -4.56 -5.26 7.29
N ALA A 61 -4.07 -6.28 6.57
CA ALA A 61 -3.37 -6.07 5.31
C ALA A 61 -4.31 -5.51 4.24
N LYS A 62 -5.56 -6.00 4.14
CA LYS A 62 -6.57 -5.47 3.21
C LYS A 62 -6.92 -4.01 3.50
N SER A 63 -7.23 -3.68 4.75
CA SER A 63 -7.51 -2.29 5.14
C SER A 63 -6.31 -1.37 4.85
N GLY A 64 -5.10 -1.82 5.16
CA GLY A 64 -3.88 -1.06 4.88
C GLY A 64 -3.61 -0.88 3.39
N LEU A 65 -3.95 -1.86 2.55
CA LEU A 65 -3.84 -1.75 1.09
C LEU A 65 -4.79 -0.68 0.57
N GLU A 66 -6.07 -0.72 0.97
CA GLU A 66 -7.07 0.28 0.57
C GLU A 66 -6.62 1.69 0.96
N GLU A 67 -6.11 1.88 2.18
CA GLU A 67 -5.58 3.17 2.64
C GLU A 67 -4.35 3.62 1.84
N CYS A 68 -3.41 2.71 1.57
CA CYS A 68 -2.21 3.01 0.78
C CYS A 68 -2.56 3.34 -0.67
N GLU A 69 -3.50 2.63 -1.28
CA GLU A 69 -3.96 2.86 -2.66
C GLU A 69 -4.60 4.24 -2.79
N MET A 70 -5.47 4.61 -1.84
CA MET A 70 -6.08 5.94 -1.81
C MET A 70 -5.04 7.06 -1.67
N ALA A 71 -4.09 6.90 -0.76
CA ALA A 71 -3.00 7.87 -0.59
C ALA A 71 -2.09 7.95 -1.83
N TRP A 72 -1.85 6.82 -2.50
CA TRP A 72 -1.04 6.77 -3.71
C TRP A 72 -1.74 7.49 -4.87
N LEU A 73 -3.05 7.26 -5.05
CA LEU A 73 -3.85 7.97 -6.06
C LEU A 73 -3.83 9.48 -5.82
N GLU A 74 -4.07 9.92 -4.58
CA GLU A 74 -4.03 11.34 -4.25
C GLU A 74 -2.66 11.97 -4.53
N ALA A 75 -1.57 11.29 -4.16
CA ALA A 75 -0.22 11.78 -4.42
C ALA A 75 0.12 11.84 -5.92
N GLN A 76 -0.38 10.89 -6.72
CA GLN A 76 -0.26 10.89 -8.18
C GLN A 76 -1.04 12.05 -8.80
N GLU A 77 -2.29 12.27 -8.39
CA GLU A 77 -3.13 13.37 -8.86
C GLU A 77 -2.49 14.74 -8.56
N GLN A 78 -1.98 14.92 -7.33
CA GLN A 78 -1.25 16.14 -6.95
C GLN A 78 0.01 16.33 -7.81
N LEU A 79 0.75 15.26 -8.08
CA LEU A 79 1.95 15.32 -8.92
C LEU A 79 1.59 15.72 -10.35
N GLU A 80 0.54 15.13 -10.93
CA GLU A 80 0.06 15.45 -12.27
C GLU A 80 -0.37 16.92 -12.36
N GLN A 81 -1.16 17.40 -11.38
CA GLN A 81 -1.61 18.79 -11.32
C GLN A 81 -0.44 19.78 -11.29
N MET A 82 0.58 19.53 -10.46
CA MET A 82 1.76 20.39 -10.40
C MET A 82 2.54 20.41 -11.72
N LEU A 83 2.62 19.28 -12.42
CA LEU A 83 3.28 19.21 -13.72
C LEU A 83 2.50 19.98 -14.80
N LEU A 84 1.17 19.88 -14.81
CA LEU A 84 0.30 20.62 -15.74
C LEU A 84 0.37 22.14 -15.50
N GLU A 85 0.32 22.58 -14.25
CA GLU A 85 0.47 23.99 -13.88
C GLU A 85 1.85 24.54 -14.22
N GLY A 86 2.89 23.72 -14.05
CA GLY A 86 4.26 24.07 -14.40
C GLY A 86 4.50 24.21 -15.91
N GLN A 87 3.68 23.55 -16.74
CA GLN A 87 3.70 23.65 -18.20
C GLN A 87 2.86 24.81 -18.74
N SER A 88 1.76 25.15 -18.05
CA SER A 88 0.80 26.17 -18.50
C SER A 88 1.21 27.60 -18.16
N ASN A 89 2.04 27.77 -17.13
CA ASN A 89 2.60 29.07 -16.77
C ASN A 89 3.92 29.31 -17.48
#